data_AF-A0A1I1AJL2-F1
#
_entry.id   AF-A0A1I1AJL2-F1
#
_cell.length_a   1.000
_cell.length_b   1.000
_cell.length_c   1.000
_cell.angle_alpha   90.00
_cell.angle_beta   90.00
_cell.angle_gamma   90.00
#
_symmetry.space_group_name_H-M   'P 1'
#
loop_
_entity.id
_entity.type
_entity.pdbx_description
1 polymer ?
#
loop_
_entity_poly.entity_id
_entity_poly.type
_entity_poly.pdbx_seq_one_letter_code
_entity_poly.pdbx_strand_id
1 'polypeptide(L)' 'MDDTMIVDCDRCQVRGNACSDCVISVLLGAPPEVEWDDDEQRAVDALVDGGMVPRLRLVPTGGSALATADRVIRRAG' A
#
# COMPACT_ATOMS: atom_id res chain seq x y z
N MET A 1 -28.74 5.24 8.34
CA MET A 1 -27.88 5.04 9.52
C MET A 1 -26.51 5.52 9.10
N ASP A 2 -26.07 6.62 9.68
CA ASP A 2 -24.87 7.33 9.24
C ASP A 2 -23.64 6.74 9.95
N ASP A 3 -22.86 5.96 9.21
CA ASP A 3 -21.63 5.29 9.67
C ASP A 3 -20.41 6.20 9.54
N THR A 4 -20.58 7.47 9.93
CA THR A 4 -19.56 8.51 9.73
C THR A 4 -18.64 8.61 10.95
N MET A 5 -17.38 8.20 10.79
CA MET A 5 -16.32 8.45 11.76
C MET A 5 -15.79 9.89 11.61
N ILE A 6 -15.79 10.66 12.71
CA ILE A 6 -15.26 12.04 12.75
C ILE A 6 -14.01 12.10 13.62
N VAL A 7 -12.93 12.67 13.07
CA VAL A 7 -11.65 12.87 13.76
C VAL A 7 -11.51 14.34 14.17
N ASP A 8 -11.49 14.60 15.48
CA ASP A 8 -11.27 15.94 16.04
C ASP A 8 -9.78 16.19 16.33
N CYS A 9 -9.12 16.86 15.39
CA CYS A 9 -7.72 17.23 15.51
C CYS A 9 -7.46 18.31 16.56
N ASP A 10 -8.44 19.11 16.97
CA ASP A 10 -8.22 20.21 17.93
C ASP A 10 -8.16 19.72 19.37
N ARG A 11 -8.77 18.57 19.68
CA ARG A 11 -8.67 17.91 21.00
C ARG A 11 -7.66 16.76 21.04
N CYS A 12 -6.98 16.47 19.93
CA CYS A 12 -6.08 15.33 19.84
C CYS A 12 -4.80 15.55 20.67
N GLN A 13 -4.62 14.74 21.72
CA GLN A 13 -3.49 14.85 22.67
C GLN A 13 -2.11 14.56 22.05
N VAL A 14 -2.08 13.89 20.89
CA VAL A 14 -0.84 13.53 20.19
C VAL A 14 -0.58 14.40 18.96
N ARG A 15 -1.46 15.36 18.66
CA ARG A 15 -1.29 16.27 17.51
C ARG A 15 0.01 17.05 17.66
N GLY A 16 0.78 17.13 16.58
CA GLY A 16 2.12 17.71 16.57
C GLY A 16 3.20 16.77 17.11
N ASN A 17 2.98 16.16 18.29
CA ASN A 17 3.98 15.34 18.97
C ASN A 17 4.24 13.97 18.32
N ALA A 18 3.18 13.27 17.90
CA ALA A 18 3.28 11.93 17.31
C ALA A 18 2.30 11.71 16.17
N CYS A 19 1.73 12.79 15.62
CA CYS A 19 0.71 12.72 14.58
C CYS A 19 1.21 12.01 13.30
N SER A 20 2.50 12.15 12.97
CA SER A 20 3.12 11.50 11.83
C SER A 20 3.21 9.98 11.95
N ASP A 21 3.23 9.45 13.17
CA ASP A 21 3.29 8.01 13.49
C ASP A 21 1.93 7.47 14.00
N CYS A 22 0.86 8.28 13.89
CA CYS A 22 -0.50 7.88 14.23
C CYS A 22 -1.21 7.28 13.00
N VAL A 23 -2.23 6.45 13.20
CA VAL A 23 -3.07 5.90 12.10
C VAL A 23 -3.68 6.95 11.17
N ILE A 24 -3.86 8.19 11.65
CA ILE A 24 -4.37 9.31 10.85
C ILE A 24 -3.44 9.63 9.67
N SER A 25 -2.13 9.46 9.81
CA SER A 25 -1.19 9.69 8.70
C SER A 25 -1.43 8.72 7.55
N VAL A 26 -1.80 7.47 7.84
CA VAL A 26 -2.17 6.46 6.83
C VAL A 26 -3.50 6.79 6.14
N LEU A 27 -4.45 7.38 6.86
CA LEU A 27 -5.76 7.74 6.31
C LEU A 27 -5.71 9.00 5.44
N LEU A 28 -4.89 9.99 5.81
CA LEU A 28 -4.83 11.30 5.15
C LEU A 28 -3.63 11.48 4.22
N GLY A 29 -2.61 10.64 4.33
CA GLY A 29 -1.45 10.61 3.47
C GLY A 29 -1.27 9.21 2.89
N ALA A 30 -1.19 9.10 1.57
CA ALA A 30 -0.62 7.90 1.00
C ALA A 30 0.79 7.73 1.57
N PRO A 31 1.21 6.50 1.94
CA PRO A 31 2.61 6.27 2.28
C PRO A 31 3.50 6.82 1.15
N PRO A 32 4.73 7.26 1.47
CA PRO A 32 5.68 7.68 0.43
C PRO A 32 5.74 6.61 -0.66
N GLU A 33 5.93 7.03 -1.91
CA GLU A 33 5.97 6.13 -3.06
C GLU A 33 6.88 4.94 -2.73
N VAL A 34 6.27 3.75 -2.66
CA VAL A 34 6.96 2.53 -2.29
C VAL A 34 7.40 1.89 -3.59
N GLU A 35 8.69 1.94 -3.84
CA GLU A 35 9.32 1.18 -4.92
C GLU A 35 9.49 -0.27 -4.45
N TRP A 36 9.01 -1.21 -5.26
CA TRP A 36 9.16 -2.64 -5.05
C TRP A 36 9.93 -3.20 -6.23
N ASP A 37 10.97 -4.00 -5.96
CA ASP A 37 11.58 -4.79 -7.01
C ASP A 37 10.78 -6.09 -7.30
N ASP A 38 11.19 -6.82 -8.34
CA ASP A 38 10.51 -8.05 -8.76
C ASP A 38 10.60 -9.19 -7.73
N ASP A 39 11.63 -9.22 -6.89
CA ASP A 39 11.78 -10.24 -5.83
C ASP A 39 10.87 -9.89 -4.64
N GLU A 40 10.83 -8.63 -4.23
CA GLU A 40 9.95 -8.13 -3.17
C GLU A 40 8.47 -8.29 -3.54
N GLN A 41 8.11 -7.94 -4.77
CA GLN A 41 6.76 -8.14 -5.31
C GLN A 41 6.35 -9.63 -5.25
N ARG A 42 7.26 -10.54 -5.62
CA ARG A 42 7.03 -11.99 -5.52
C ARG A 42 6.88 -12.47 -4.09
N ALA A 43 7.66 -11.92 -3.16
CA ALA A 43 7.54 -12.25 -1.75
C ALA A 43 6.15 -11.87 -1.22
N VAL A 44 5.65 -10.67 -1.54
CA VAL A 44 4.30 -10.26 -1.13
C VAL A 44 3.21 -11.12 -1.77
N ASP A 45 3.34 -11.44 -3.06
CA ASP A 45 2.40 -12.34 -3.73
C ASP A 45 2.31 -13.70 -3.01
N ALA A 46 3.44 -14.25 -2.55
CA ALA A 46 3.44 -15.48 -1.75
C ALA A 46 2.74 -15.32 -0.39
N LEU A 47 2.88 -14.16 0.27
CA LEU A 47 2.17 -13.88 1.52
C LEU A 47 0.66 -13.75 1.31
N VAL A 48 0.25 -13.15 0.18
CA VAL A 48 -1.14 -13.01 -0.24
C VAL A 48 -1.75 -14.38 -0.50
N ASP A 49 -1.07 -15.23 -1.27
CA ASP A 49 -1.54 -16.58 -1.61
C ASP A 49 -1.66 -17.46 -0.35
N GLY A 50 -0.78 -17.23 0.64
CA GLY A 50 -0.87 -17.83 1.97
C GLY A 50 -1.95 -17.23 2.88
N GLY A 51 -2.63 -16.16 2.48
CA GLY A 51 -3.67 -15.49 3.28
C GLY A 51 -3.12 -14.69 4.47
N MET A 52 -1.82 -14.40 4.49
CA MET A 52 -1.14 -13.73 5.61
C MET A 52 -1.22 -12.21 5.52
N VAL A 53 -1.43 -11.66 4.32
CA VAL A 53 -1.58 -10.21 4.09
C VAL A 53 -2.69 -9.92 3.08
N PRO A 54 -3.33 -8.75 3.14
CA PRO A 54 -4.25 -8.30 2.10
C PRO A 54 -3.54 -8.10 0.77
N ARG A 55 -4.27 -8.22 -0.35
CA ARG A 55 -3.74 -7.89 -1.68
C ARG A 55 -3.27 -6.44 -1.73
N LEU A 56 -2.12 -6.22 -2.38
CA LEU A 56 -1.64 -4.88 -2.70
C LEU A 56 -2.71 -4.13 -3.50
N ARG A 57 -3.11 -2.96 -2.98
CA ARG A 57 -4.07 -2.03 -3.63
C ARG A 57 -3.38 -0.81 -4.24
N LEU A 58 -2.05 -0.86 -4.33
CA LEU A 58 -1.25 0.18 -4.97
C LEU A 58 -1.52 0.16 -6.48
N VAL A 59 -1.72 1.33 -7.05
CA VAL A 59 -1.88 1.49 -8.51
C VAL A 59 -0.49 1.74 -9.09
N PRO A 60 -0.02 0.96 -10.09
CA PRO A 60 1.30 1.17 -10.69
C PRO A 60 1.44 2.59 -11.26
N THR A 61 2.32 3.39 -10.68
CA THR A 61 2.69 4.73 -11.16
C THR A 61 3.77 4.60 -12.24
N GLY A 62 3.39 4.13 -13.44
CA GLY A 62 4.22 4.25 -14.64
C GLY A 62 5.43 3.31 -14.75
N GLY A 63 5.17 2.03 -15.02
CA GLY A 63 6.19 1.05 -15.46
C GLY A 63 5.61 -0.04 -16.38
N SER A 64 4.56 0.28 -17.16
CA SER A 64 3.68 -0.70 -17.79
C SER A 64 3.97 -0.97 -19.28
N ALA A 65 5.20 -1.37 -19.61
CA ALA A 65 5.46 -2.01 -20.92
C ALA A 65 6.50 -3.13 -20.83
N LEU A 66 7.59 -2.93 -20.09
CA LEU A 66 8.67 -3.90 -19.98
C LEU A 66 8.37 -5.04 -18.98
N ALA A 67 7.76 -4.73 -17.83
CA ALA A 67 7.42 -5.73 -16.81
C ALA A 67 6.31 -6.71 -17.25
N THR A 68 5.32 -6.24 -18.02
CA THR A 68 4.28 -7.11 -18.57
C THR A 68 4.83 -8.08 -19.61
N ALA A 69 5.75 -7.62 -20.46
CA ALA A 69 6.38 -8.46 -21.47
C ALA A 69 7.18 -9.62 -20.82
N ASP A 70 7.96 -9.33 -19.78
CA ASP A 70 8.76 -10.34 -19.09
C ASP A 70 7.89 -11.43 -18.41
N ARG A 71 6.77 -11.03 -17.79
CA ARG A 71 5.82 -11.97 -17.16
C ARG A 71 5.09 -12.85 -18.19
N VAL A 72 4.80 -12.33 -19.38
CA VAL A 72 4.21 -13.12 -20.48
C VAL A 72 5.22 -14.13 -21.02
N ILE A 73 6.48 -13.72 -21.21
CA ILE A 73 7.55 -14.58 -21.73
C ILE A 73 7.78 -15.78 -20.79
N ARG A 74 7.86 -15.56 -19.47
CA ARG A 74 8.07 -16.63 -18.48
C ARG A 74 6.90 -17.62 -18.36
N ARG A 75 5.69 -17.24 -18.75
CA ARG A 75 4.50 -18.11 -18.69
C ARG A 75 4.28 -18.91 -19.99
N ALA A 76 4.92 -18.50 -21.07
CA ALA A 76 4.82 -19.15 -22.38
C ALA A 76 5.90 -20.22 -22.62
N GLY A 77 6.86 -20.37 -21.71
CA GLY A 77 7.84 -21.46 -21.68
C GLY A 77 7.51 -22.46 -20.58
#